data_AF-A0A376MY70-F1
#
_entry.id   AF-A0A376MY70-F1
#
_cell.length_a   1.000
_cell.length_b   1.000
_cell.length_c   1.000
_cell.angle_alpha   90.00
_cell.angle_beta   90.00
_cell.angle_gamma   90.00
#
_symmetry.space_group_name_H-M   'P 1'
#
loop_
_entity.id
_entity.type
_entity.pdbx_description
1 polymer ?
#
loop_
_entity_poly.entity_id
_entity_poly.type
_entity_poly.pdbx_seq_one_letter_code
_entity_poly.pdbx_strand_id
1 'polypeptide(L)' 'MKAKAEMPANYLIVGSPAKAIRELSEQELAWKKQGTHEYQVLVTRCKQTLHQVEPLREVEPGRKRLVFDENLRPKQ' A
#
# COMPACT_ATOMS: atom_id res chain seq x y z
N MET A 1 10.64 2.99 26.82
CA MET A 1 9.72 3.60 25.84
C MET A 1 9.24 4.92 26.42
N LYS A 2 9.58 6.08 25.84
CA LYS A 2 8.96 7.34 26.29
C LYS A 2 7.55 7.39 25.72
N ALA A 3 6.56 7.07 26.56
CA ALA A 3 5.15 7.22 26.25
C ALA A 3 4.80 8.72 26.25
N LYS A 4 4.07 9.19 25.24
CA LYS A 4 3.64 10.59 24.99
C LYS A 4 4.65 11.51 24.27
N ALA A 5 5.05 11.15 23.06
CA ALA A 5 5.71 12.11 22.17
C ALA A 5 4.64 12.94 21.42
N GLU A 6 4.59 14.24 21.67
CA GLU A 6 3.82 15.19 20.87
C GLU A 6 4.63 15.54 19.62
N MET A 7 4.05 15.35 18.44
CA MET A 7 4.69 15.61 17.15
C MET A 7 3.95 16.73 16.42
N PRO A 8 4.68 17.62 15.72
CA PRO A 8 4.05 18.66 14.91
C PRO A 8 3.28 18.05 13.73
N ALA A 9 2.17 18.69 13.35
CA ALA A 9 1.39 18.29 12.19
C ALA A 9 2.19 18.47 10.89
N ASN A 10 1.94 17.61 9.89
CA ASN A 10 2.56 17.68 8.57
C ASN A 10 4.10 17.57 8.56
N TYR A 11 4.70 16.92 9.55
CA TYR A 11 6.13 16.59 9.56
C TYR A 11 6.38 15.13 9.20
N LEU A 12 7.52 14.89 8.53
CA LEU A 12 8.09 13.56 8.39
C LEU A 12 8.70 13.13 9.73
N ILE A 13 8.18 12.04 10.29
CA ILE A 13 8.63 11.45 11.55
C ILE A 13 9.36 10.14 11.26
N VAL A 14 10.60 9.99 11.72
CA VAL A 14 11.46 8.82 11.42
C VAL A 14 12.25 8.37 12.65
N GLY A 15 12.55 7.07 12.71
CA GLY A 15 13.51 6.47 13.64
C GLY A 15 12.92 5.96 14.95
N SER A 16 13.80 5.38 15.78
CA SER A 16 13.51 4.96 17.15
C SER A 16 14.68 5.36 18.06
N PRO A 17 14.49 6.29 19.02
CA PRO A 17 13.27 7.06 19.27
C PRO A 17 12.90 7.98 18.09
N ALA A 18 11.60 8.14 17.85
CA ALA A 18 11.07 8.91 16.73
C ALA A 18 11.46 10.40 16.82
N LYS A 19 11.83 10.99 15.68
CA LYS A 19 12.18 12.41 15.53
C LYS A 19 11.42 13.03 14.37
N ALA A 20 10.95 14.27 14.55
CA ALA A 20 10.47 15.11 13.46
C ALA A 20 11.66 15.72 12.73
N ILE A 21 11.83 15.41 11.44
CA ILE A 21 13.05 15.78 10.71
C ILE A 21 12.84 16.89 9.68
N ARG A 22 11.62 17.06 9.14
CA ARG A 22 11.25 18.14 8.22
C ARG A 22 9.74 18.20 8.00
N GLU A 23 9.27 19.33 7.48
CA GLU A 23 7.91 19.44 6.93
C GLU A 23 7.75 18.57 5.67
N LEU A 24 6.53 18.08 5.47
CA LEU A 24 6.12 17.40 4.25
C LEU A 24 5.84 18.44 3.17
N SER A 25 6.31 18.18 1.95
CA SER A 25 5.93 18.95 0.78
C SER A 25 4.46 18.75 0.44
N GLU A 26 3.89 19.69 -0.33
CA GLU A 26 2.52 19.56 -0.83
C GLU A 26 2.31 18.27 -1.64
N GLN A 27 3.32 17.89 -2.42
CA GLN A 27 3.31 16.65 -3.20
C GLN A 27 3.23 15.41 -2.30
N GLU A 28 4.00 15.35 -1.21
CA GLU A 28 3.95 14.22 -0.27
C GLU A 28 2.60 14.14 0.46
N LEU A 29 2.03 15.29 0.84
CA LEU A 29 0.70 15.34 1.43
C LEU A 29 -0.37 14.87 0.43
N ALA A 30 -0.26 15.28 -0.84
CA ALA A 30 -1.16 14.83 -1.91
C ALA A 30 -1.05 13.31 -2.12
N TRP A 31 0.16 12.77 -2.21
CA TRP A 31 0.39 11.33 -2.33
C TRP A 31 -0.17 10.55 -1.13
N LYS A 32 0.03 11.04 0.10
CA LYS A 32 -0.55 10.40 1.29
C LYS A 32 -2.08 10.34 1.20
N LYS A 33 -2.72 11.45 0.79
CA LYS A 33 -4.18 11.53 0.63
C LYS A 33 -4.65 10.55 -0.45
N GLN A 34 -4.02 10.58 -1.63
CA GLN A 34 -4.37 9.69 -2.74
C GLN A 34 -4.19 8.21 -2.36
N GLY A 35 -3.04 7.84 -1.80
CA GLY A 35 -2.78 6.47 -1.38
C GLY A 35 -3.80 5.96 -0.36
N THR A 36 -4.23 6.82 0.58
CA THR A 36 -5.31 6.48 1.52
C THR A 36 -6.65 6.26 0.80
N HIS A 37 -6.95 7.10 -0.19
CA HIS A 37 -8.17 6.99 -0.99
C HIS A 37 -8.20 5.70 -1.82
N GLU A 38 -7.07 5.27 -2.39
CA GLU A 38 -6.99 4.01 -3.14
C GLU A 38 -7.42 2.81 -2.28
N TYR A 39 -7.03 2.74 -1.01
CA TYR A 39 -7.51 1.68 -0.11
C TYR A 39 -9.03 1.68 0.06
N GLN A 40 -9.64 2.87 0.11
CA GLN A 40 -11.11 3.01 0.21
C GLN A 40 -11.78 2.54 -1.09
N VAL A 41 -11.22 2.91 -2.25
CA VAL A 41 -11.70 2.48 -3.57
C VAL A 41 -11.61 0.95 -3.70
N LEU A 42 -10.51 0.34 -3.26
CA LEU A 42 -10.35 -1.12 -3.25
C LEU A 42 -11.46 -1.81 -2.44
N VAL A 43 -11.81 -1.28 -1.28
CA VAL A 43 -12.90 -1.80 -0.45
C VAL A 43 -14.25 -1.68 -1.16
N THR A 44 -14.54 -0.52 -1.75
CA THR A 44 -15.78 -0.31 -2.52
C THR A 44 -15.87 -1.28 -3.69
N ARG A 45 -14.80 -1.43 -4.48
CA ARG A 45 -14.73 -2.38 -5.59
C ARG A 45 -14.99 -3.81 -5.11
N CYS A 46 -14.31 -4.23 -4.04
CA CYS A 46 -14.52 -5.55 -3.45
C CYS A 46 -15.99 -5.77 -3.08
N LYS A 47 -16.63 -4.82 -2.37
CA LYS A 47 -18.05 -4.93 -2.01
C LYS A 47 -18.99 -5.05 -3.22
N GLN A 48 -18.66 -4.39 -4.32
CA GLN A 48 -19.48 -4.41 -5.53
C GLN A 48 -19.30 -5.68 -6.36
N THR A 49 -18.11 -6.27 -6.38
CA THR A 49 -17.77 -7.36 -7.30
C THR A 49 -17.59 -8.72 -6.63
N LEU A 50 -17.37 -8.75 -5.31
CA LEU A 50 -17.18 -9.99 -4.55
C LEU A 50 -18.51 -10.74 -4.47
N HIS A 51 -18.50 -11.97 -4.94
CA HIS A 51 -19.63 -12.89 -4.86
C HIS A 51 -19.11 -14.27 -4.50
N GLN A 52 -19.99 -15.07 -3.89
CA GLN A 52 -19.69 -16.45 -3.58
C GLN A 52 -19.60 -17.27 -4.89
N VAL A 53 -18.60 -18.13 -4.96
CA VAL A 53 -18.40 -19.07 -6.07
C VAL A 53 -18.05 -20.45 -5.51
N GLU A 54 -18.35 -21.49 -6.28
CA GLU A 54 -17.86 -22.84 -5.96
C GLU A 54 -16.34 -22.92 -6.17
N PRO A 55 -15.60 -23.60 -5.28
CA PRO A 55 -14.16 -23.76 -5.44
C PRO A 55 -13.84 -24.63 -6.64
N LEU A 56 -12.81 -24.24 -7.41
CA LEU A 56 -12.25 -25.08 -8.46
C LEU A 56 -11.60 -26.33 -7.84
N ARG A 57 -12.00 -27.52 -8.32
CA ARG A 57 -11.47 -28.81 -7.84
C ARG A 57 -10.22 -29.26 -8.59
N GLU A 58 -10.00 -28.71 -9.77
CA GLU A 58 -8.87 -29.03 -10.65
C GLU A 58 -8.28 -27.74 -11.23
N VAL A 59 -7.04 -27.80 -11.70
CA VAL A 59 -6.36 -26.64 -12.30
C VAL A 59 -6.97 -26.36 -13.67
N GLU A 60 -7.29 -25.09 -13.94
CA GLU A 60 -7.84 -24.67 -15.23
C GLU A 60 -6.86 -24.98 -16.38
N PRO A 61 -7.34 -25.53 -17.51
CA PRO A 61 -6.52 -25.70 -18.70
C PRO A 61 -5.89 -24.37 -19.13
N GLY A 62 -4.56 -24.35 -19.29
CA GLY A 62 -3.84 -23.15 -19.71
C GLY A 62 -3.76 -22.03 -18.66
N ARG A 63 -3.96 -22.34 -17.37
CA ARG A 63 -3.81 -21.36 -16.26
C ARG A 63 -2.48 -20.63 -16.36
N LYS A 64 -2.55 -19.34 -16.71
CA LYS A 64 -1.36 -18.49 -16.88
C LYS A 64 -0.58 -18.40 -15.57
N ARG A 65 0.74 -18.55 -15.67
CA ARG A 65 1.67 -18.26 -14.58
C ARG A 65 2.30 -16.89 -14.80
N LEU A 66 2.76 -16.28 -13.70
CA LEU A 66 3.65 -15.13 -13.80
C LEU A 66 4.94 -15.60 -14.49
N VAL A 67 5.19 -15.09 -15.69
CA VAL A 67 6.44 -15.27 -16.41
C VAL A 67 7.17 -13.94 -16.31
N PHE A 68 8.34 -13.96 -15.68
CA PHE A 68 9.20 -12.78 -15.61
C PHE A 68 10.16 -12.83 -16.80
N ASP A 69 10.48 -11.65 -17.35
CA ASP A 69 11.59 -11.51 -18.29
C ASP A 69 12.89 -11.81 -17.54
N GLU A 70 13.81 -12.59 -18.14
CA GLU A 70 15.15 -12.88 -17.60
C GLU A 70 15.95 -11.60 -17.30
N ASN A 71 15.60 -10.48 -17.94
CA ASN A 71 16.21 -9.17 -17.73
C ASN A 71 15.56 -8.34 -16.62
N LEU A 72 14.48 -8.82 -15.98
CA LEU A 72 13.82 -8.12 -14.87
C LEU A 72 14.69 -8.20 -13.61
N ARG A 73 15.61 -7.25 -13.47
CA ARG A 73 16.37 -7.03 -12.24
C ARG A 73 15.54 -6.14 -11.30
N PRO A 74 15.12 -6.60 -10.11
CA PRO A 74 14.54 -5.72 -9.11
C PRO A 74 15.49 -4.55 -8.83
N LYS A 75 14.94 -3.36 -8.54
CA LYS A 75 15.76 -2.18 -8.20
C LYS A 75 16.79 -2.55 -7.12
N GLN A 76 18.06 -2.24 -7.39
CA GLN A 76 19.10 -2.16 -6.36
C GLN A 76 18.77 -1.05 -5.35
#